data_AF-A0AAD1W1D1-F1
#
_entry.id   AF-A0AAD1W1D1-F1
#
_cell.length_a   1.000
_cell.length_b   1.000
_cell.length_c   1.000
_cell.angle_alpha   90.00
_cell.angle_beta   90.00
_cell.angle_gamma   90.00
#
_symmetry.space_group_name_H-M   'P 1'
#
loop_
_entity.id
_entity.type
_entity.pdbx_description
1 polymer ?
#
loop_
_entity_poly.entity_id
_entity_poly.type
_entity_poly.pdbx_seq_one_letter_code
_entity_poly.pdbx_strand_id
1 'polypeptide(L)'
;MEQLHSNLQVLLQAAEYVERREREAEHGYASILPCDASTPGRRKRQRTNSSPDSVRRAQLRRCLEQLKQQVPLSVDTSRHTTLSLLHRAKQHIKKLEDQELSAKKQKEKLKSEQQKLRQRLKLLLPPTNTERLRTDSLDSSVLSSEHSDQEDLEVDVEGIILSGNEGDLFVSFSAGTEHSYSTPAHAWL
;
A
#
# COMPACT_ATOMS: atom_id res chain seq x y z
N MET A 1 -69.62 -32.67 -48.22
CA MET A 1 -68.26 -32.61 -48.81
C MET A 1 -67.56 -31.27 -48.55
N GLU A 2 -68.29 -30.15 -48.42
CA GLU A 2 -67.71 -28.81 -48.25
C GLU A 2 -66.99 -28.58 -46.90
N GLN A 3 -67.49 -29.15 -45.79
CA GLN A 3 -66.86 -29.02 -44.47
C GLN A 3 -65.44 -29.61 -44.40
N LEU A 4 -65.18 -30.69 -45.14
CA LEU A 4 -63.83 -31.28 -45.21
C LEU A 4 -62.85 -30.33 -45.90
N HIS A 5 -63.31 -29.57 -46.89
CA HIS A 5 -62.50 -28.60 -47.60
C HIS A 5 -62.14 -27.40 -46.72
N SER A 6 -63.11 -26.90 -45.94
CA SER A 6 -62.87 -25.85 -44.95
C SER A 6 -61.91 -26.29 -43.84
N ASN A 7 -62.07 -27.51 -43.32
CA ASN A 7 -61.17 -28.06 -42.31
C ASN A 7 -59.76 -28.27 -42.87
N LEU A 8 -59.64 -28.80 -44.09
CA LEU A 8 -58.35 -28.98 -44.75
C LEU A 8 -57.62 -27.64 -44.92
N GLN A 9 -58.33 -26.59 -45.33
CA GLN A 9 -57.76 -25.26 -45.52
C GLN A 9 -57.27 -24.64 -44.22
N VAL A 10 -58.02 -24.83 -43.12
CA VAL A 10 -57.61 -24.40 -41.77
C VAL A 10 -56.36 -25.17 -41.30
N LEU A 11 -56.30 -26.48 -41.52
CA LEU A 11 -55.12 -27.27 -41.16
C LEU A 11 -53.88 -26.87 -41.97
N LEU A 12 -54.03 -26.61 -43.28
CA LEU A 12 -52.94 -26.14 -44.13
C LEU A 12 -52.43 -24.76 -43.68
N GLN A 13 -53.34 -23.84 -43.35
CA GLN A 13 -53.00 -22.53 -42.83
C GLN A 13 -52.30 -22.61 -41.46
N ALA A 14 -52.74 -23.53 -40.60
CA ALA A 14 -52.10 -23.79 -39.31
C ALA A 14 -50.69 -24.40 -39.48
N ALA A 15 -50.52 -25.32 -40.44
CA ALA A 15 -49.22 -25.92 -40.74
C ALA A 15 -48.21 -24.87 -41.27
N GLU A 16 -48.65 -23.99 -42.18
CA GLU A 16 -47.80 -22.88 -42.67
C GLU A 16 -47.41 -21.92 -41.54
N TYR A 17 -48.31 -21.66 -40.60
CA TYR A 17 -48.03 -20.82 -39.43
C TYR A 17 -46.99 -21.44 -38.50
N VAL A 18 -47.09 -22.75 -38.22
CA VAL A 18 -46.11 -23.47 -37.39
C VAL A 18 -44.75 -23.48 -38.07
N GLU A 19 -44.69 -23.76 -39.37
CA GLU A 19 -43.43 -23.79 -40.12
C GLU A 19 -42.78 -22.39 -40.22
N ARG A 20 -43.59 -21.31 -40.33
CA ARG A 20 -43.10 -19.93 -40.24
C ARG A 20 -42.55 -19.63 -38.84
N ARG A 21 -43.23 -20.08 -37.78
CA ARG A 21 -42.79 -19.91 -36.39
C ARG A 21 -41.53 -20.68 -36.06
N GLU A 22 -41.37 -21.90 -36.55
CA GLU A 22 -40.17 -22.71 -36.38
C GLU A 22 -38.98 -22.06 -37.10
N ARG A 23 -39.15 -21.60 -38.35
CA ARG A 23 -38.11 -20.84 -39.07
C ARG A 23 -37.71 -19.54 -38.38
N GLU A 24 -38.67 -18.80 -37.80
CA GLU A 24 -38.38 -17.57 -37.04
C GLU A 24 -37.68 -17.84 -35.70
N ALA A 25 -37.97 -18.97 -35.04
CA ALA A 25 -37.31 -19.36 -33.80
C ALA A 25 -35.84 -19.73 -34.02
N GLU A 26 -35.49 -20.24 -35.20
CA GLU A 26 -34.12 -20.61 -35.58
C GLU A 26 -33.35 -19.47 -36.27
N HIS A 27 -34.03 -18.60 -37.02
CA HIS A 27 -33.41 -17.55 -37.84
C HIS A 27 -33.76 -16.13 -37.39
N GLY A 28 -33.45 -15.81 -36.14
CA GLY A 28 -33.70 -14.49 -35.54
C GLY A 28 -32.94 -13.28 -36.13
N TYR A 29 -32.18 -13.41 -37.23
CA TYR A 29 -31.38 -12.31 -37.79
C TYR A 29 -31.21 -12.28 -39.32
N ALA A 30 -31.97 -13.05 -40.10
CA ALA A 30 -31.78 -13.07 -41.56
C ALA A 30 -33.11 -13.22 -42.32
N SER A 31 -33.90 -12.15 -42.35
CA SER A 31 -34.82 -11.92 -43.46
C SER A 31 -34.85 -10.45 -43.80
N ILE A 32 -34.50 -10.18 -45.05
CA ILE A 32 -34.35 -8.88 -45.68
C ILE A 32 -35.75 -8.28 -45.76
N LEU A 33 -36.03 -7.22 -44.99
CA LEU A 33 -37.18 -6.36 -45.24
C LEU A 33 -36.66 -5.01 -45.76
N PRO A 34 -37.28 -4.44 -46.81
CA PRO A 34 -36.99 -3.07 -47.25
C PRO A 34 -37.23 -2.10 -46.10
N CYS A 35 -36.32 -1.15 -45.97
CA CYS A 35 -36.30 -0.11 -44.95
C CYS A 35 -37.59 0.74 -45.01
N ASP A 36 -38.46 0.61 -44.01
CA ASP A 36 -39.43 1.65 -43.64
C ASP A 36 -39.17 2.08 -42.20
N ALA A 37 -38.65 3.29 -42.07
CA ALA A 37 -38.30 3.92 -40.81
C ALA A 37 -39.54 4.46 -40.10
N SER A 38 -40.16 3.69 -39.20
CA SER A 38 -40.71 4.24 -37.95
C SER A 38 -41.03 3.12 -36.95
N THR A 39 -40.31 3.10 -35.83
CA THR A 39 -40.79 2.74 -34.47
C THR A 39 -39.59 2.67 -33.52
N PRO A 40 -39.45 3.57 -32.54
CA PRO A 40 -38.48 3.41 -31.46
C PRO A 40 -39.07 2.46 -30.41
N GLY A 41 -39.14 1.18 -30.77
CA GLY A 41 -39.74 0.13 -29.97
C GLY A 41 -38.75 -0.58 -29.04
N ARG A 42 -38.46 0.05 -27.89
CA ARG A 42 -38.47 -0.64 -26.59
C ARG A 42 -37.53 -1.86 -26.41
N ARG A 43 -36.21 -1.67 -26.39
CA ARG A 43 -35.30 -2.62 -25.71
C ARG A 43 -35.19 -2.29 -24.22
N LYS A 44 -36.26 -2.61 -23.49
CA LYS A 44 -36.30 -2.53 -22.03
C LYS A 44 -35.46 -3.68 -21.45
N ARG A 45 -34.26 -3.34 -20.97
CA ARG A 45 -33.52 -3.99 -19.88
C ARG A 45 -33.36 -5.52 -19.96
N GLN A 46 -32.31 -5.98 -20.63
CA GLN A 46 -31.61 -7.21 -20.21
C GLN A 46 -30.85 -6.89 -18.91
N ARG A 47 -31.51 -7.01 -17.74
CA ARG A 47 -30.85 -6.91 -16.42
C ARG A 47 -31.31 -8.02 -15.48
N THR A 48 -31.34 -9.27 -15.94
CA THR A 48 -31.66 -10.41 -15.06
C THR A 48 -30.87 -11.69 -15.35
N ASN A 49 -29.88 -11.65 -16.24
CA ASN A 49 -29.01 -12.81 -16.48
C ASN A 49 -27.56 -12.47 -16.09
N SER A 50 -27.36 -11.96 -14.87
CA SER A 50 -26.01 -11.93 -14.29
C SER A 50 -25.63 -13.38 -13.99
N SER A 51 -24.97 -14.05 -14.94
CA SER A 51 -24.37 -15.37 -14.73
C SER A 51 -23.51 -15.34 -13.45
N PRO A 52 -23.41 -16.44 -12.68
CA PRO A 52 -22.53 -16.53 -11.52
C PRO A 52 -21.10 -16.04 -11.81
N ASP A 53 -20.62 -16.19 -13.05
CA ASP A 53 -19.29 -15.71 -13.46
C ASP A 53 -19.18 -14.19 -13.58
N SER A 54 -20.29 -13.49 -13.82
CA SER A 54 -20.32 -12.02 -13.79
C SER A 54 -20.19 -11.49 -12.36
N VAL A 55 -20.83 -12.15 -11.40
CA VAL A 55 -20.76 -11.82 -9.97
C VAL A 55 -19.35 -12.09 -9.43
N ARG A 56 -18.77 -13.26 -9.73
CA ARG A 56 -17.38 -13.60 -9.36
C ARG A 56 -16.36 -12.60 -9.90
N ARG A 57 -16.50 -12.19 -11.16
CA ARG A 57 -15.63 -11.17 -11.78
C ARG A 57 -15.78 -9.79 -11.14
N ALA A 58 -17.01 -9.39 -10.78
CA ALA A 58 -17.24 -8.12 -10.07
C ALA A 58 -16.60 -8.13 -8.67
N GLN A 59 -16.73 -9.24 -7.94
CA GLN A 59 -16.08 -9.41 -6.64
C GLN A 59 -14.55 -9.32 -6.75
N LEU A 60 -13.95 -10.02 -7.72
CA LEU A 60 -12.50 -9.94 -7.94
C LEU A 60 -12.03 -8.51 -8.20
N ARG A 61 -12.75 -7.76 -9.05
CA ARG A 61 -12.43 -6.34 -9.31
C ARG A 61 -12.45 -5.50 -8.05
N ARG A 62 -13.47 -5.69 -7.20
CA ARG A 62 -13.56 -5.02 -5.90
C ARG A 62 -12.38 -5.35 -5.00
N CYS A 63 -12.01 -6.62 -4.89
CA CYS A 63 -10.85 -7.03 -4.07
C CYS A 63 -9.54 -6.41 -4.57
N LEU A 64 -9.33 -6.38 -5.89
CA LEU A 64 -8.13 -5.76 -6.48
C LEU A 64 -8.10 -4.25 -6.29
N GLU A 65 -9.26 -3.58 -6.34
CA GLU A 65 -9.38 -2.15 -6.06
C GLU A 65 -9.06 -1.82 -4.60
N GLN A 66 -9.54 -2.62 -3.66
CA GLN A 66 -9.16 -2.49 -2.24
C GLN A 66 -7.66 -2.70 -2.03
N LEU A 67 -7.07 -3.69 -2.71
CA LEU A 67 -5.62 -3.93 -2.63
C LEU A 67 -4.82 -2.74 -3.16
N LYS A 68 -5.27 -2.11 -4.25
CA LYS A 68 -4.65 -0.89 -4.80
C LYS A 68 -4.61 0.27 -3.81
N GLN A 69 -5.63 0.41 -2.95
CA GLN A 69 -5.68 1.47 -1.95
C GLN A 69 -4.70 1.25 -0.79
N GLN A 70 -4.34 -0.01 -0.50
CA GLN A 70 -3.48 -0.37 0.64
C GLN A 70 -2.00 -0.44 0.26
N VAL A 71 -1.70 -0.77 -0.99
CA VAL A 71 -0.31 -0.85 -1.47
C VAL A 71 0.15 0.55 -1.88
N PRO A 72 1.36 0.99 -1.49
CA PRO A 72 1.93 2.24 -1.99
C PRO A 72 2.08 2.19 -3.52
N LEU A 73 1.11 2.78 -4.21
CA LEU A 73 1.12 2.92 -5.66
C LEU A 73 1.92 4.17 -5.99
N SER A 74 3.15 3.99 -6.45
CA SER A 74 3.89 5.07 -7.11
C SER A 74 3.10 5.50 -8.36
N VAL A 75 2.83 6.79 -8.49
CA VAL A 75 2.13 7.39 -9.65
C VAL A 75 2.76 7.01 -11.00
N ASP A 76 4.03 6.60 -10.99
CA ASP A 76 4.83 6.33 -12.19
C ASP A 76 4.76 4.89 -12.72
N THR A 77 3.83 4.06 -12.24
CA THR A 77 3.71 2.69 -12.79
C THR A 77 2.92 2.68 -14.08
N SER A 78 3.60 2.92 -15.20
CA SER A 78 3.00 2.77 -16.53
C SER A 78 2.30 1.40 -16.72
N ARG A 79 2.71 0.35 -15.99
CA ARG A 79 2.13 -0.99 -16.02
C ARG A 79 1.22 -1.29 -14.83
N HIS A 80 -0.07 -0.97 -14.95
CA HIS A 80 -1.11 -1.36 -13.99
C HIS A 80 -1.69 -2.75 -14.31
N THR A 81 -0.91 -3.81 -14.12
CA THR A 81 -1.38 -5.21 -14.31
C THR A 81 -1.66 -5.90 -12.97
N THR A 82 -2.56 -6.89 -12.94
CA THR A 82 -2.87 -7.65 -11.71
C THR A 82 -1.62 -8.29 -11.11
N LEU A 83 -0.73 -8.84 -11.92
CA LEU A 83 0.53 -9.46 -11.45
C LEU A 83 1.42 -8.42 -10.77
N SER A 84 1.62 -7.25 -11.39
CA SER A 84 2.46 -6.19 -10.83
C SER A 84 1.96 -5.71 -9.46
N LEU A 85 0.64 -5.62 -9.28
CA LEU A 85 0.00 -5.28 -8.01
C LEU A 85 0.28 -6.34 -6.94
N LEU A 86 0.10 -7.62 -7.28
CA LEU A 86 0.35 -8.73 -6.35
C LEU A 86 1.83 -8.81 -5.93
N HIS A 87 2.75 -8.60 -6.86
CA HIS A 87 4.18 -8.58 -6.55
C HIS A 87 4.54 -7.44 -5.58
N ARG A 88 4.04 -6.23 -5.85
CA ARG A 88 4.24 -5.06 -4.99
C ARG A 88 3.58 -5.23 -3.63
N ALA A 89 2.40 -5.82 -3.56
CA ALA A 89 1.73 -6.14 -2.30
C ALA A 89 2.59 -7.06 -1.44
N LYS A 90 3.13 -8.14 -2.03
CA LYS A 90 4.04 -9.06 -1.34
C LYS A 90 5.30 -8.34 -0.84
N GLN A 91 5.91 -7.49 -1.66
CA GLN A 91 7.06 -6.69 -1.26
C GLN A 91 6.71 -5.71 -0.13
N HIS A 92 5.53 -5.08 -0.18
CA HIS A 92 5.10 -4.14 0.83
C HIS A 92 4.87 -4.81 2.19
N ILE A 93 4.25 -5.99 2.21
CA ILE A 93 4.11 -6.80 3.43
C ILE A 93 5.48 -7.07 4.05
N LYS A 94 6.45 -7.57 3.25
CA LYS A 94 7.81 -7.82 3.73
C LYS A 94 8.46 -6.56 4.32
N LYS A 95 8.32 -5.41 3.64
CA LYS A 95 8.85 -4.13 4.13
C LYS A 95 8.22 -3.73 5.47
N LEU A 96 6.91 -3.92 5.63
CA LEU A 96 6.22 -3.62 6.89
C LEU A 96 6.68 -4.55 8.01
N GLU A 97 6.87 -5.83 7.74
CA GLU A 97 7.40 -6.80 8.70
C GLU A 97 8.82 -6.41 9.18
N ASP A 98 9.70 -6.06 8.24
CA ASP A 98 11.07 -5.62 8.56
C ASP A 98 11.08 -4.31 9.38
N GLN A 99 10.18 -3.38 9.05
CA GLN A 99 9.99 -2.13 9.80
C GLN A 99 9.46 -2.40 11.22
N GLU A 100 8.48 -3.29 11.36
CA GLU A 100 7.93 -3.67 12.66
C GLU A 100 9.00 -4.30 13.55
N LEU A 101 9.81 -5.22 13.00
CA LEU A 101 10.93 -5.83 13.71
C LEU A 101 11.97 -4.79 14.15
N SER A 102 12.31 -3.85 13.27
CA SER A 102 13.28 -2.79 13.57
C SER A 102 12.76 -1.83 14.66
N ALA A 103 11.49 -1.42 14.56
CA ALA A 103 10.84 -0.56 15.55
C ALA A 103 10.74 -1.25 16.92
N LYS A 104 10.47 -2.57 16.95
CA LYS A 104 10.49 -3.37 18.19
C LYS A 104 11.86 -3.34 18.86
N LYS A 105 12.94 -3.58 18.11
CA LYS A 105 14.32 -3.50 18.63
C LYS A 105 14.65 -2.12 19.18
N GLN A 106 14.28 -1.06 18.46
CA GLN A 106 14.48 0.32 18.93
C GLN A 106 13.73 0.60 20.23
N LYS A 107 12.47 0.15 20.33
CA LYS A 107 11.67 0.26 21.55
C LYS A 107 12.30 -0.47 22.72
N GLU A 108 12.86 -1.66 22.52
CA GLU A 108 13.56 -2.41 23.56
C GLU A 108 14.84 -1.71 24.01
N LYS A 109 15.64 -1.19 23.08
CA LYS A 109 16.82 -0.38 23.39
C LYS A 109 16.45 0.81 24.28
N LEU A 110 15.48 1.61 23.86
CA LEU A 110 15.01 2.77 24.62
C LEU A 110 14.42 2.39 25.99
N LYS A 111 13.70 1.27 26.10
CA LYS A 111 13.23 0.77 27.39
C LYS A 111 14.39 0.40 28.32
N SER A 112 15.43 -0.25 27.80
CA SER A 112 16.62 -0.60 28.59
C SER A 112 17.36 0.66 29.08
N GLU A 113 17.49 1.67 28.23
CA GLU A 113 18.08 2.96 28.59
C GLU A 113 17.23 3.70 29.63
N GLN A 114 15.91 3.74 29.44
CA GLN A 114 14.98 4.32 30.42
C GLN A 114 15.10 3.62 31.79
N GLN A 115 15.22 2.30 31.81
CA GLN A 115 15.41 1.54 33.05
C GLN A 115 16.75 1.88 33.72
N LYS A 116 17.85 1.93 32.96
CA LYS A 116 19.18 2.33 33.46
C LYS A 116 19.15 3.74 34.05
N LEU A 117 18.55 4.70 33.34
CA LEU A 117 18.41 6.08 33.82
C LEU A 117 17.56 6.15 35.09
N ARG A 118 16.46 5.39 35.16
CA ARG A 118 15.64 5.31 36.38
C ARG A 118 16.40 4.72 37.58
N GLN A 119 17.26 3.72 37.36
CA GLN A 119 18.11 3.18 38.42
C GLN A 119 19.13 4.22 38.89
N ARG A 120 19.80 4.93 37.97
CA ARG A 120 20.71 6.04 38.30
C ARG A 120 20.00 7.13 39.10
N LEU A 121 18.80 7.53 38.68
CA LEU A 121 18.00 8.50 39.44
C LEU A 121 17.66 8.01 40.84
N LYS A 122 17.33 6.73 41.04
CA LYS A 122 17.08 6.16 42.37
C LYS A 122 18.32 6.15 43.27
N LEU A 123 19.52 6.00 42.70
CA LEU A 123 20.78 6.06 43.46
C LEU A 123 21.15 7.51 43.82
N LEU A 124 20.95 8.44 42.89
CA LEU A 124 21.26 9.87 43.08
C LEU A 124 20.21 10.61 43.91
N LEU A 125 18.96 10.12 43.91
CA LEU A 125 17.88 10.63 44.74
C LEU A 125 17.81 9.75 46.01
N PRO A 126 18.52 10.09 47.10
CA PRO A 126 18.32 9.43 48.39
C PRO A 126 16.83 9.49 48.78
N PRO A 127 16.33 8.57 49.63
CA PRO A 127 14.94 8.55 50.07
C PRO A 127 14.64 9.84 50.85
N THR A 128 14.29 10.90 50.13
CA THR A 128 14.10 12.26 50.65
C THR A 128 12.66 12.73 50.48
N ASN A 129 11.73 11.77 50.38
CA ASN A 129 10.30 12.03 50.23
C ASN A 129 9.46 11.52 51.41
N THR A 130 10.06 11.21 52.56
CA THR A 130 9.30 10.95 53.80
C THR A 130 9.43 12.03 54.87
N GLU A 131 10.46 12.90 54.87
CA GLU A 131 10.68 13.84 55.99
C GLU A 131 11.26 15.20 55.59
N ARG A 132 10.63 15.93 54.67
CA ARG A 132 10.75 17.41 54.69
C ARG A 132 9.39 18.08 54.80
N LEU A 133 8.60 17.58 55.75
CA LEU A 133 7.81 18.47 56.60
C LEU A 133 8.82 19.29 57.43
N ARG A 134 9.27 20.43 56.90
CA ARG A 134 9.81 21.60 57.64
C ARG A 134 10.32 22.62 56.62
N THR A 135 9.37 23.43 56.19
CA THR A 135 9.58 24.63 55.40
C THR A 135 9.99 25.75 56.36
N ASP A 136 11.28 25.83 56.69
CA ASP A 136 11.94 27.04 57.18
C ASP A 136 13.39 26.75 57.54
N SER A 137 14.31 27.05 56.61
CA SER A 137 15.57 27.65 57.01
C SER A 137 16.15 28.44 55.85
N LEU A 138 16.26 29.75 56.08
CA LEU A 138 16.92 30.73 55.23
C LEU A 138 18.39 30.79 55.66
N ASP A 139 19.27 30.04 55.02
CA ASP A 139 20.75 30.21 54.99
C ASP A 139 21.28 29.03 54.15
N SER A 140 22.19 29.11 53.18
CA SER A 140 23.36 29.95 53.08
C SER A 140 23.91 29.91 51.64
N SER A 141 24.48 31.05 51.27
CA SER A 141 25.36 31.47 50.18
C SER A 141 26.28 30.41 49.53
N VAL A 142 26.39 30.50 48.19
CA VAL A 142 27.60 30.71 47.35
C VAL A 142 28.87 29.88 47.65
N LEU A 143 29.56 29.49 46.56
CA LEU A 143 30.88 28.82 46.43
C LEU A 143 30.78 27.28 46.26
N SER A 144 31.47 26.59 45.35
CA SER A 144 32.49 26.93 44.35
C SER A 144 32.77 25.71 43.47
N SER A 145 33.46 25.97 42.37
CA SER A 145 34.54 25.15 41.80
C SER A 145 34.23 24.34 40.55
N GLU A 146 34.82 24.88 39.50
CA GLU A 146 35.10 24.35 38.17
C GLU A 146 35.95 23.08 38.21
N HIS A 147 36.01 22.42 37.05
CA HIS A 147 36.86 21.29 36.64
C HIS A 147 36.38 19.88 36.97
N SER A 148 35.95 19.19 35.91
CA SER A 148 36.39 17.81 35.67
C SER A 148 36.32 17.55 34.17
N ASP A 149 37.37 17.94 33.47
CA ASP A 149 37.72 17.42 32.16
C ASP A 149 38.05 15.92 32.34
N GLN A 150 37.33 15.03 31.65
CA GLN A 150 37.65 13.60 31.65
C GLN A 150 37.51 13.03 30.23
N GLU A 151 38.66 13.06 29.55
CA GLU A 151 39.33 11.98 28.81
C GLU A 151 38.57 11.17 27.74
N ASP A 152 39.22 11.18 26.57
CA ASP A 152 38.98 10.50 25.30
C ASP A 152 38.53 9.03 25.37
N LEU A 153 37.45 8.72 24.63
CA LEU A 153 37.04 7.34 24.34
C LEU A 153 37.40 7.03 22.88
N GLU A 154 38.60 6.48 22.65
CA GLU A 154 38.99 5.92 21.35
C GLU A 154 38.11 4.70 21.05
N VAL A 155 37.36 4.75 19.93
CA VAL A 155 36.56 3.63 19.45
C VAL A 155 37.38 2.86 18.43
N ASP A 156 37.68 1.60 18.75
CA ASP A 156 38.34 0.62 17.88
C ASP A 156 37.51 0.39 16.60
N VAL A 157 38.09 0.71 15.44
CA VAL A 157 37.49 0.46 14.11
C VAL A 157 38.39 -0.51 13.37
N GLU A 158 38.34 -1.77 13.77
CA GLU A 158 39.02 -2.84 13.04
C GLU A 158 38.05 -4.00 12.76
N GLY A 159 37.89 -4.32 11.47
CA GLY A 159 37.59 -5.67 11.03
C GLY A 159 36.12 -6.06 10.85
N ILE A 160 35.51 -5.66 9.73
CA ILE A 160 34.61 -6.58 9.01
C ILE A 160 34.97 -6.56 7.52
N ILE A 161 36.08 -7.22 7.18
CA ILE A 161 36.28 -7.77 5.84
C ILE A 161 35.81 -9.22 5.92
N LEU A 162 34.88 -9.59 5.04
CA LEU A 162 34.50 -10.92 4.52
C LEU A 162 33.02 -10.79 4.10
N SER A 163 32.54 -11.10 2.92
CA SER A 163 33.09 -11.59 1.65
C SER A 163 31.86 -11.69 0.73
N GLY A 164 31.96 -11.29 -0.53
CA GLY A 164 31.02 -11.76 -1.56
C GLY A 164 30.13 -10.73 -2.26
N ASN A 165 30.58 -10.38 -3.46
CA ASN A 165 29.78 -10.17 -4.68
C ASN A 165 29.20 -8.76 -4.97
N GLU A 166 30.02 -8.03 -5.74
CA GLU A 166 29.67 -7.16 -6.87
C GLU A 166 28.83 -5.90 -6.64
N GLY A 167 29.51 -4.75 -6.76
CA GLY A 167 28.95 -3.55 -7.36
C GLY A 167 28.59 -2.41 -6.41
N ASP A 168 29.57 -1.72 -5.84
CA ASP A 168 29.79 -0.30 -6.15
C ASP A 168 31.04 0.25 -5.45
N LEU A 169 31.82 0.97 -6.23
CA LEU A 169 33.12 1.53 -5.92
C LEU A 169 32.94 2.79 -5.05
N PHE A 170 33.09 2.69 -3.72
CA PHE A 170 33.22 3.91 -2.89
C PHE A 170 34.71 4.29 -2.79
N VAL A 171 35.03 5.39 -3.44
CA VAL A 171 36.33 6.07 -3.47
C VAL A 171 36.87 6.27 -2.05
N SER A 172 38.07 5.76 -1.83
CA SER A 172 38.94 6.08 -0.69
C SER A 172 39.28 7.58 -0.72
N PHE A 173 38.90 8.33 0.30
CA PHE A 173 39.41 9.69 0.51
C PHE A 173 40.72 9.58 1.29
N SER A 174 41.85 9.67 0.58
CA SER A 174 43.18 9.77 1.18
C SER A 174 43.33 11.09 1.91
N ALA A 175 43.79 11.03 3.16
CA ALA A 175 44.28 12.17 3.90
C ALA A 175 45.58 12.70 3.28
N GLY A 176 45.64 13.99 3.02
CA GLY A 176 46.82 14.74 2.62
C GLY A 176 46.47 16.22 2.48
N THR A 177 47.02 17.04 3.38
CA THR A 177 47.71 18.32 3.13
C THR A 177 47.16 19.16 1.96
N GLU A 178 46.67 20.40 2.09
CA GLU A 178 47.34 21.60 2.59
C GLU A 178 46.29 22.65 3.04
N HIS A 179 46.70 23.58 3.90
CA HIS A 179 45.93 24.75 4.31
C HIS A 179 45.69 25.74 3.14
N SER A 180 44.47 26.26 3.02
CA SER A 180 44.24 27.61 2.47
C SER A 180 42.99 28.23 3.08
N TYR A 181 43.23 29.28 3.88
CA TYR A 181 42.21 30.19 4.40
C TYR A 181 41.58 30.98 3.25
N SER A 182 40.25 30.96 3.13
CA SER A 182 39.43 32.14 2.82
C SER A 182 37.95 31.77 2.84
N THR A 183 37.20 32.35 3.78
CA THR A 183 35.74 32.59 3.71
C THR A 183 35.52 34.10 3.81
N PRO A 184 34.33 34.64 3.53
CA PRO A 184 33.34 34.31 2.49
C PRO A 184 32.93 35.58 1.71
N ALA A 185 32.27 35.42 0.56
CA ALA A 185 31.45 36.52 0.01
C ALA A 185 30.17 35.96 -0.61
N HIS A 186 29.09 36.08 0.16
CA HIS A 186 27.72 36.07 -0.33
C HIS A 186 27.53 37.24 -1.31
N ALA A 187 27.05 36.95 -2.51
CA ALA A 187 26.33 37.92 -3.33
C ALA A 187 25.26 37.18 -4.13
N TRP A 188 24.03 37.20 -3.61
CA TRP A 188 22.83 36.95 -4.38
C TRP A 188 22.48 38.23 -5.13
N LEU A 189 22.45 38.17 -6.46
CA LEU A 189 21.55 38.91 -7.36
C LEU A 189 21.50 38.18 -8.70
#